data_AF-A0A8J7WJB0-F1
#
_entry.id   AF-A0A8J7WJB0-F1
#
_cell.length_a   1.000
_cell.length_b   1.000
_cell.length_c   1.000
_cell.angle_alpha   90.00
_cell.angle_beta   90.00
_cell.angle_gamma   90.00
#
_symmetry.space_group_name_H-M   'P 1'
#
loop_
_entity.id
_entity.type
_entity.pdbx_description
1 polymer ?
#
loop_
_entity_poly.entity_id
_entity_poly.type
_entity_poly.pdbx_seq_one_letter_code
_entity_poly.pdbx_strand_id
1 'polypeptide(L)'
;MATGSTATAGAQGAAAGAGKGIAANLDGARRAIELFHAGRVELMRAMLADDVVWRVPHVNPLAADIVGIDAVLEFFRRVQQETNGTFRAEVLDLAADERTVFCLMRVRAERRGRTLDQQIVNVWRLRPGDGKVYERELFMEDQPASDDFWAY
;
A
#
# COMPACT_ATOMS: atom_id res chain seq x y z
N MET A 1 -18.11 -26.43 52.89
CA MET A 1 -18.72 -25.32 52.13
C MET A 1 -17.89 -25.11 50.87
N ALA A 2 -18.54 -25.14 49.72
CA ALA A 2 -17.93 -25.30 48.41
C ALA A 2 -17.18 -24.05 47.91
N THR A 3 -16.15 -24.33 47.12
CA THR A 3 -15.33 -23.43 46.30
C THR A 3 -16.16 -22.74 45.20
N GLY A 4 -15.73 -21.55 44.79
CA GLY A 4 -16.30 -20.84 43.63
C GLY A 4 -15.35 -19.79 43.09
N SER A 5 -14.39 -20.24 42.27
CA SER A 5 -13.52 -19.41 41.42
C SER A 5 -14.31 -19.02 40.15
N THR A 6 -14.45 -17.73 39.87
CA THR A 6 -15.06 -17.23 38.62
C THR A 6 -14.00 -16.95 37.56
N ALA A 7 -14.23 -17.57 36.40
CA ALA A 7 -13.42 -17.71 35.21
C ALA A 7 -12.88 -16.40 34.57
N THR A 8 -11.62 -16.48 34.16
CA THR A 8 -10.96 -15.61 33.18
C THR A 8 -11.13 -16.24 31.79
N ALA A 9 -12.22 -15.92 31.06
CA ALA A 9 -12.51 -16.53 29.75
C ALA A 9 -12.52 -15.54 28.56
N GLY A 10 -12.26 -14.24 28.78
CA GLY A 10 -12.40 -13.22 27.73
C GLY A 10 -11.18 -12.99 26.83
N ALA A 11 -9.96 -13.30 27.29
CA ALA A 11 -8.73 -12.86 26.61
C ALA A 11 -8.25 -13.80 25.48
N GLN A 12 -8.57 -15.10 25.53
CA GLN A 12 -8.06 -16.08 24.56
C GLN A 12 -8.79 -16.05 23.21
N GLY A 13 -10.06 -15.63 23.17
CA GLY A 13 -10.84 -15.53 21.92
C GLY A 13 -10.46 -14.34 21.03
N ALA A 14 -10.09 -13.21 21.63
CA ALA A 14 -9.70 -12.00 20.90
C ALA A 14 -8.35 -12.15 20.19
N ALA A 15 -7.35 -12.76 20.85
CA ALA A 15 -6.03 -12.97 20.27
C ALA A 15 -6.04 -13.96 19.07
N ALA A 16 -6.87 -15.01 19.13
CA ALA A 16 -7.03 -15.95 18.02
C ALA A 16 -7.78 -15.33 16.82
N GLY A 17 -8.74 -14.44 17.07
CA GLY A 17 -9.44 -13.67 16.03
C GLY A 17 -8.53 -12.63 15.36
N ALA A 18 -7.73 -11.92 16.15
CA ALA A 18 -6.74 -10.95 15.68
C ALA A 18 -5.70 -11.60 14.76
N GLY A 19 -5.16 -12.77 15.14
CA GLY A 19 -4.20 -13.52 14.32
C GLY A 19 -4.76 -13.94 12.96
N LYS A 20 -6.05 -14.31 12.89
CA LYS A 20 -6.73 -14.65 11.63
C LYS A 20 -6.98 -13.43 10.75
N GLY A 21 -7.30 -12.27 11.34
CA GLY A 21 -7.44 -11.00 10.64
C GLY A 21 -6.12 -10.52 10.05
N ILE A 22 -5.02 -10.62 10.80
CA ILE A 22 -3.68 -10.24 10.35
C ILE A 22 -3.22 -11.12 9.17
N ALA A 23 -3.42 -12.44 9.23
CA ALA A 23 -3.09 -13.33 8.12
C ALA A 23 -3.88 -12.99 6.85
N ALA A 24 -5.19 -12.71 6.97
CA ALA A 24 -6.01 -12.29 5.84
C ALA A 24 -5.55 -10.95 5.24
N ASN A 25 -5.14 -9.99 6.07
CA ASN A 25 -4.60 -8.70 5.61
C ASN A 25 -3.29 -8.88 4.83
N LEU A 26 -2.39 -9.76 5.31
CA LEU A 26 -1.14 -10.08 4.61
C LEU A 26 -1.39 -10.77 3.27
N ASP A 27 -2.30 -11.74 3.22
CA ASP A 27 -2.67 -12.43 1.98
C ASP A 27 -3.32 -11.47 0.98
N GLY A 28 -4.23 -10.61 1.47
CA GLY A 28 -4.81 -9.53 0.68
C GLY A 28 -3.73 -8.62 0.11
N ALA A 29 -2.81 -8.15 0.95
CA ALA A 29 -1.73 -7.27 0.52
C ALA A 29 -0.83 -7.90 -0.55
N ARG A 30 -0.38 -9.13 -0.33
CA ARG A 30 0.40 -9.90 -1.32
C ARG A 30 -0.34 -9.99 -2.64
N ARG A 31 -1.65 -10.24 -2.60
CA ARG A 31 -2.47 -10.29 -3.80
C ARG A 31 -2.52 -8.95 -4.53
N ALA A 32 -2.64 -7.81 -3.82
CA ALA A 32 -2.55 -6.47 -4.43
C ALA A 32 -1.27 -6.28 -5.21
N ILE A 33 -0.16 -6.62 -4.57
CA ILE A 33 1.18 -6.47 -5.11
C ILE A 33 1.33 -7.29 -6.39
N GLU A 34 0.93 -8.56 -6.35
CA GLU A 34 0.98 -9.43 -7.53
C GLU A 34 0.18 -8.86 -8.70
N LEU A 35 -1.03 -8.37 -8.43
CA LEU A 35 -1.89 -7.79 -9.46
C LEU A 35 -1.29 -6.50 -10.04
N PHE A 36 -0.70 -5.67 -9.18
CA PHE A 36 0.01 -4.46 -9.59
C PHE A 36 1.23 -4.78 -10.48
N HIS A 37 2.09 -5.71 -10.08
CA HIS A 37 3.29 -6.08 -10.85
C HIS A 37 2.95 -6.78 -12.17
N ALA A 38 1.80 -7.45 -12.26
CA ALA A 38 1.31 -8.02 -13.51
C ALA A 38 0.81 -6.96 -14.51
N GLY A 39 0.97 -5.66 -14.22
CA GLY A 39 0.47 -4.56 -15.06
C GLY A 39 -1.05 -4.48 -15.07
N ARG A 40 -1.74 -5.16 -14.14
CA ARG A 40 -3.20 -5.23 -14.10
C ARG A 40 -3.74 -4.14 -13.17
N VAL A 41 -3.43 -2.90 -13.52
CA VAL A 41 -3.83 -1.70 -12.76
C VAL A 41 -5.34 -1.68 -12.51
N GLU A 42 -6.17 -2.10 -13.47
CA GLU A 42 -7.62 -2.18 -13.28
C GLU A 42 -8.06 -3.14 -12.16
N LEU A 43 -7.25 -4.15 -11.84
CA LEU A 43 -7.56 -5.08 -10.75
C LEU A 43 -7.31 -4.48 -9.36
N MET A 44 -6.65 -3.32 -9.28
CA MET A 44 -6.59 -2.54 -8.05
C MET A 44 -7.99 -2.10 -7.59
N ARG A 45 -8.99 -2.03 -8.50
CA ARG A 45 -10.39 -1.73 -8.15
C ARG A 45 -11.01 -2.67 -7.13
N ALA A 46 -10.57 -3.93 -7.11
CA ALA A 46 -11.06 -4.90 -6.15
C ALA A 46 -10.58 -4.62 -4.72
N MET A 47 -9.54 -3.79 -4.57
CA MET A 47 -8.75 -3.69 -3.35
C MET A 47 -8.76 -2.30 -2.71
N LEU A 48 -9.03 -1.27 -3.50
CA LEU A 48 -9.17 0.09 -3.00
C LEU A 48 -10.64 0.39 -2.70
N ALA A 49 -10.87 1.21 -1.69
CA ALA A 49 -12.17 1.84 -1.49
C ALA A 49 -12.42 2.87 -2.61
N ASP A 50 -13.69 3.11 -2.93
CA ASP A 50 -14.05 4.03 -4.02
C ASP A 50 -13.57 5.47 -3.73
N ASP A 51 -13.50 5.83 -2.45
CA ASP A 51 -13.05 7.11 -1.90
C ASP A 51 -11.61 7.09 -1.37
N VAL A 52 -10.78 6.18 -1.88
CA VAL A 52 -9.37 6.05 -1.46
C VAL A 52 -8.60 7.38 -1.56
N VAL A 53 -7.80 7.68 -0.56
CA VAL A 53 -6.86 8.82 -0.57
C VAL A 53 -5.44 8.30 -0.75
N TRP A 54 -4.77 8.72 -1.82
CA TRP A 54 -3.47 8.22 -2.20
C TRP A 54 -2.43 9.33 -2.10
N ARG A 55 -1.67 9.33 -0.99
CA ARG A 55 -0.72 10.39 -0.64
C ARG A 55 0.67 10.08 -1.14
N VAL A 56 1.23 11.00 -1.91
CA VAL A 56 2.61 10.99 -2.38
C VAL A 56 3.33 12.18 -1.74
N PRO A 57 4.56 12.02 -1.21
CA PRO A 57 5.35 13.11 -0.67
C PRO A 57 5.40 14.32 -1.61
N HIS A 58 5.21 15.52 -1.04
CA HIS A 58 4.87 16.71 -1.81
C HIS A 58 6.08 17.52 -2.26
N VAL A 59 6.61 17.30 -3.48
CA VAL A 59 7.47 18.34 -4.13
C VAL A 59 7.40 18.38 -5.68
N ASN A 60 6.32 17.91 -6.31
CA ASN A 60 6.16 18.01 -7.77
C ASN A 60 4.69 18.29 -8.18
N PRO A 61 4.37 18.92 -9.34
CA PRO A 61 3.01 19.12 -9.87
C PRO A 61 2.08 17.89 -9.97
N LEU A 62 2.57 16.68 -9.66
CA LEU A 62 1.77 15.47 -9.44
C LEU A 62 1.26 15.30 -7.99
N ALA A 63 1.69 16.17 -7.06
CA ALA A 63 1.56 16.01 -5.62
C ALA A 63 0.34 16.73 -5.02
N ALA A 64 -0.79 16.71 -5.70
CA ALA A 64 -2.07 16.87 -5.02
C ALA A 64 -2.45 15.53 -4.39
N ASP A 65 -3.13 15.54 -3.25
CA ASP A 65 -3.76 14.33 -2.72
C ASP A 65 -4.66 13.73 -3.82
N ILE A 66 -4.37 12.49 -4.21
CA ILE A 66 -5.08 11.81 -5.29
C ILE A 66 -6.27 11.11 -4.63
N VAL A 67 -7.45 11.70 -4.81
CA VAL A 67 -8.69 11.25 -4.16
C VAL A 67 -9.56 10.51 -5.15
N GLY A 68 -10.01 9.33 -4.73
CA GLY A 68 -10.91 8.48 -5.50
C GLY A 68 -10.19 7.52 -6.43
N ILE A 69 -10.80 6.36 -6.62
CA ILE A 69 -10.18 5.24 -7.30
C ILE A 69 -9.80 5.54 -8.76
N ASP A 70 -10.63 6.29 -9.49
CA ASP A 70 -10.35 6.65 -10.88
C ASP A 70 -9.11 7.55 -11.00
N ALA A 71 -8.93 8.48 -10.06
CA ALA A 71 -7.76 9.36 -10.02
C ALA A 71 -6.48 8.57 -9.71
N VAL A 72 -6.56 7.57 -8.82
CA VAL A 72 -5.44 6.67 -8.53
C VAL A 72 -5.04 5.84 -9.75
N LEU A 73 -6.02 5.29 -10.47
CA LEU A 73 -5.72 4.52 -11.69
C LEU A 73 -5.10 5.40 -12.78
N GLU A 74 -5.58 6.63 -12.94
CA GLU A 74 -5.01 7.58 -13.89
C GLU A 74 -3.57 7.97 -13.52
N PHE A 75 -3.29 8.16 -12.24
CA PHE A 75 -1.93 8.38 -11.74
C PHE A 75 -0.98 7.25 -12.16
N PHE A 76 -1.39 6.00 -11.99
CA PHE A 76 -0.57 4.85 -12.41
C PHE A 76 -0.39 4.76 -13.92
N ARG A 77 -1.41 5.09 -14.72
CA ARG A 77 -1.26 5.17 -16.18
C ARG A 77 -0.20 6.22 -16.56
N ARG A 78 -0.23 7.40 -15.93
CA ARG A 78 0.77 8.44 -16.16
C ARG A 78 2.19 8.01 -15.74
N VAL A 79 2.34 7.35 -14.59
CA VAL A 79 3.64 6.77 -14.18
C VAL A 79 4.18 5.80 -15.23
N GLN A 80 3.34 4.90 -15.75
CA GLN A 80 3.74 3.96 -16.79
C GLN A 80 4.11 4.66 -18.09
N GLN A 81 3.34 5.66 -18.52
CA GLN A 81 3.62 6.42 -19.75
C GLN A 81 4.93 7.22 -19.63
N GLU A 82 5.12 7.97 -18.55
CA GLU A 82 6.28 8.83 -18.33
C GLU A 82 7.59 8.05 -18.17
N THR A 83 7.51 6.78 -17.76
CA THR A 83 8.67 5.89 -17.62
C THR A 83 8.83 4.92 -18.80
N ASN A 84 8.03 5.07 -19.87
CA ASN A 84 7.98 4.12 -21.00
C ASN A 84 7.81 2.66 -20.55
N GLY A 85 7.05 2.44 -19.47
CA GLY A 85 6.80 1.12 -18.90
C GLY A 85 8.01 0.48 -18.20
N THR A 86 9.07 1.24 -17.92
CA THR A 86 10.26 0.75 -17.19
C THR A 86 10.06 0.72 -15.68
N PHE A 87 9.03 1.40 -15.15
CA PHE A 87 8.74 1.40 -13.71
C PHE A 87 8.50 -0.01 -13.20
N ARG A 88 9.30 -0.40 -12.21
CA ARG A 88 9.19 -1.65 -11.46
C ARG A 88 9.15 -1.31 -10.00
N ALA A 89 8.25 -1.97 -9.28
CA ALA A 89 8.30 -2.06 -7.84
C ALA A 89 8.55 -3.52 -7.50
N GLU A 90 9.43 -3.79 -6.54
CA GLU A 90 9.78 -5.13 -6.09
C GLU A 90 9.50 -5.17 -4.60
N VAL A 91 8.66 -6.10 -4.14
CA VAL A 91 8.35 -6.18 -2.71
C VAL A 91 9.45 -6.94 -2.01
N LEU A 92 10.05 -6.26 -1.03
CA LEU A 92 11.13 -6.80 -0.22
C LEU A 92 10.58 -7.44 1.05
N ASP A 93 9.62 -6.78 1.69
CA ASP A 93 9.01 -7.28 2.92
C ASP A 93 7.59 -6.74 3.14
N LEU A 94 6.82 -7.47 3.94
CA LEU A 94 5.46 -7.16 4.34
C LEU A 94 5.25 -7.41 5.83
N ALA A 95 4.71 -6.39 6.50
CA ALA A 95 4.19 -6.52 7.85
C ALA A 95 2.75 -6.01 7.89
N ALA A 96 1.94 -6.52 8.82
CA ALA A 96 0.58 -6.05 9.00
C ALA A 96 0.15 -6.13 10.47
N ASP A 97 -0.76 -5.24 10.83
CA ASP A 97 -1.61 -5.36 12.01
C ASP A 97 -3.07 -5.56 11.57
N GLU A 98 -4.03 -5.40 12.48
CA GLU A 98 -5.46 -5.58 12.20
C GLU A 98 -6.02 -4.60 11.16
N ARG A 99 -5.43 -3.41 11.01
CA ARG A 99 -5.96 -2.30 10.21
C ARG A 99 -4.94 -1.68 9.26
N THR A 100 -3.68 -2.06 9.36
CA THR A 100 -2.58 -1.44 8.62
C THR A 100 -1.72 -2.51 7.99
N VAL A 101 -1.31 -2.27 6.75
CA VAL A 101 -0.27 -3.04 6.06
C VAL A 101 0.90 -2.11 5.78
N PHE A 102 2.10 -2.59 6.07
CA PHE A 102 3.37 -1.96 5.76
C PHE A 102 4.05 -2.78 4.67
N CYS A 103 4.36 -2.15 3.55
CA CYS A 103 5.02 -2.78 2.43
C CYS A 103 6.34 -2.08 2.12
N LEU A 104 7.45 -2.75 2.42
CA LEU A 104 8.78 -2.33 2.01
C LEU A 104 9.01 -2.79 0.57
N MET A 105 9.36 -1.85 -0.30
CA MET A 105 9.59 -2.12 -1.72
C MET A 105 10.89 -1.48 -2.19
N ARG A 106 11.46 -2.02 -3.27
CA ARG A 106 12.47 -1.35 -4.09
C ARG A 106 11.84 -0.90 -5.39
N VAL A 107 11.95 0.38 -5.71
CA VAL A 107 11.42 0.96 -6.95
C VAL A 107 12.56 1.26 -7.90
N ARG A 108 12.41 0.86 -9.16
CA ARG A 108 13.34 1.16 -10.24
C ARG A 108 12.60 1.70 -11.46
N ALA A 109 13.13 2.74 -12.10
CA ALA A 109 12.55 3.29 -13.32
C ALA A 109 13.57 4.13 -14.11
N GLU A 110 13.31 4.29 -15.40
CA GLU A 110 14.04 5.22 -16.27
C GLU A 110 13.08 6.25 -16.87
N ARG A 111 13.51 7.51 -16.91
CA ARG A 111 12.74 8.61 -17.49
C ARG A 111 13.67 9.71 -17.96
N ARG A 112 13.58 10.09 -19.24
CA ARG A 112 14.35 11.21 -19.84
C ARG A 112 15.87 11.15 -19.56
N GLY A 113 16.45 9.96 -19.60
CA GLY A 113 17.88 9.74 -19.31
C GLY A 113 18.26 9.77 -17.82
N ARG A 114 17.30 9.91 -16.92
CA ARG A 114 17.49 9.75 -15.46
C ARG A 114 17.05 8.35 -15.02
N THR A 115 17.68 7.86 -13.96
CA THR A 115 17.38 6.56 -13.34
C THR A 115 16.96 6.77 -11.90
N LEU A 116 15.91 6.06 -11.48
CA LEU A 116 15.50 5.93 -10.10
C LEU A 116 15.83 4.52 -9.62
N ASP A 117 16.47 4.38 -8.47
CA ASP A 117 16.61 3.09 -7.76
C ASP A 117 16.71 3.37 -6.26
N GLN A 118 15.64 3.09 -5.52
CA GLN A 118 15.60 3.33 -4.07
C GLN A 118 14.59 2.42 -3.37
N GLN A 119 14.69 2.34 -2.05
CA GLN A 119 13.67 1.72 -1.22
C GLN A 119 12.56 2.71 -0.86
N ILE A 120 11.34 2.18 -0.73
CA ILE A 120 10.16 2.92 -0.29
C ILE A 120 9.35 2.08 0.69
N VAL A 121 8.56 2.74 1.54
CA VAL A 121 7.54 2.09 2.36
C VAL A 121 6.17 2.63 1.97
N ASN A 122 5.26 1.73 1.58
CA ASN A 122 3.85 2.05 1.50
C ASN A 122 3.17 1.63 2.80
N VAL A 123 2.37 2.53 3.36
CA VAL A 123 1.49 2.27 4.50
C VAL A 123 0.06 2.31 4.00
N TRP A 124 -0.66 1.20 4.14
CA TRP A 124 -2.06 1.07 3.72
C TRP A 124 -2.96 0.95 4.93
N ARG A 125 -3.96 1.84 5.03
CA ARG A 125 -5.01 1.70 6.05
C ARG A 125 -6.23 1.03 5.43
N LEU A 126 -6.69 -0.01 6.12
CA LEU A 126 -7.76 -0.90 5.69
C LEU A 126 -9.08 -0.52 6.36
N ARG A 127 -10.17 -0.55 5.60
CA ARG A 127 -11.52 -0.36 6.12
C ARG A 127 -11.90 -1.55 7.01
N PRO A 128 -12.46 -1.30 8.20
CA PRO A 128 -13.06 -2.36 8.98
C PRO A 128 -14.19 -3.04 8.21
N GLY A 129 -14.23 -4.37 8.22
CA GLY A 129 -15.27 -5.16 7.58
C GLY A 129 -14.86 -5.71 6.21
N ASP A 130 -14.69 -4.84 5.21
CA ASP A 130 -14.36 -5.26 3.84
C ASP A 130 -12.86 -5.34 3.53
N GLY A 131 -12.01 -4.80 4.42
CA GLY A 131 -10.55 -4.85 4.28
C GLY A 131 -10.00 -4.02 3.11
N LYS A 132 -10.81 -3.15 2.50
CA LYS A 132 -10.36 -2.32 1.37
C LYS A 132 -9.44 -1.20 1.84
N VAL A 133 -8.43 -0.87 1.05
CA VAL A 133 -7.53 0.25 1.31
C VAL A 133 -8.29 1.56 1.08
N TYR A 134 -8.54 2.33 2.15
CA TYR A 134 -9.11 3.67 2.03
C TYR A 134 -8.06 4.77 2.04
N GLU A 135 -6.83 4.45 2.41
CA GLU A 135 -5.75 5.42 2.46
C GLU A 135 -4.40 4.73 2.24
N ARG A 136 -3.57 5.36 1.40
CA ARG A 136 -2.18 4.98 1.21
C ARG A 136 -1.28 6.18 1.48
N GLU A 137 -0.25 5.98 2.28
CA GLU A 137 0.86 6.91 2.44
C GLU A 137 2.16 6.29 1.95
N LEU A 138 2.98 7.07 1.27
CA LEU A 138 4.26 6.64 0.72
C LEU A 138 5.39 7.38 1.41
N PHE A 139 6.38 6.62 1.87
CA PHE A 139 7.63 7.13 2.42
C PHE A 139 8.77 6.67 1.51
N MET A 140 9.69 7.59 1.23
CA MET A 140 10.81 7.37 0.31
C MET A 140 12.11 7.39 1.09
N GLU A 141 13.05 6.53 0.71
CA GLU A 141 14.43 6.57 1.22
C GLU A 141 15.11 7.89 0.84
N ASP A 142 14.95 8.34 -0.41
CA ASP A 142 15.50 9.59 -0.91
C ASP A 142 14.40 10.37 -1.68
N GLN A 143 13.69 11.22 -0.93
CA GLN A 143 12.66 12.10 -1.50
C GLN A 143 13.26 13.11 -2.49
N PRO A 144 14.37 13.82 -2.21
CA PRO A 144 15.01 14.71 -3.19
C PRO A 144 15.37 14.02 -4.53
N ALA A 145 15.89 12.80 -4.50
CA ALA A 145 16.16 12.04 -5.73
C ALA A 145 14.88 11.71 -6.51
N SER A 146 13.79 11.42 -5.79
CA SER A 146 12.47 11.22 -6.41
C SER A 146 11.96 12.49 -7.08
N ASP A 147 12.11 13.64 -6.41
CA ASP A 147 11.66 14.92 -6.92
C ASP A 147 12.43 15.33 -8.19
N ASP A 148 13.76 15.15 -8.19
CA ASP A 148 14.60 15.37 -9.38
C ASP A 148 14.19 14.44 -10.52
N PHE A 149 13.98 13.14 -10.25
CA PHE A 149 13.52 12.19 -11.26
C PHE A 149 12.18 12.62 -11.90
N TRP A 150 11.27 13.17 -11.09
CA TRP A 150 9.96 13.62 -11.54
C TRP A 150 9.92 15.04 -12.13
N ALA A 151 10.96 15.85 -11.93
CA ALA A 151 11.04 17.23 -12.43
C ALA A 151 10.97 17.31 -13.97
N TYR A 152 10.54 18.46 -14.50
CA TYR A 152 10.42 18.66 -15.95
C TYR A 152 11.75 19.05 -16.60
#